data_AF-A0A428J6T2-F1
#
_entry.id   AF-A0A428J6T2-F1
#
_cell.length_a   1.000
_cell.length_b   1.000
_cell.length_c   1.000
_cell.angle_alpha   90.00
_cell.angle_beta   90.00
_cell.angle_gamma   90.00
#
_symmetry.space_group_name_H-M   'P 1'
#
loop_
_entity.id
_entity.type
_entity.pdbx_description
1 polymer ?
#
loop_
_entity_poly.entity_id
_entity_poly.type
_entity_poly.pdbx_seq_one_letter_code
_entity_poly.pdbx_strand_id
1 'polypeptide(L)'
;MLEKQFYAQVEKSAKGFFIFAIIIILFFSGISFTFVIPGLKGFDLFFMILTLFMYFMVANIFVGLFKERLWFILMICLLVSSLGMGWRLWLEWGEFSLVEHMNPTVYVGYPIVITLIITGFYSFISSVYGKKTKFES
;
A
#
# COMPACT_ATOMS: atom_id res chain seq x y z
N MET A 1 15.55 -19.87 -4.64
CA MET A 1 15.64 -19.62 -6.10
C MET A 1 14.60 -18.62 -6.58
N LEU A 2 13.31 -18.80 -6.27
CA LEU A 2 12.22 -17.88 -6.63
C LEU A 2 12.44 -16.43 -6.18
N GLU A 3 12.92 -16.23 -4.95
CA GLU A 3 13.21 -14.90 -4.38
C GLU A 3 14.26 -14.12 -5.21
N LYS A 4 15.40 -14.76 -5.53
CA LYS A 4 16.48 -14.13 -6.32
C LYS A 4 16.02 -13.83 -7.75
N GLN A 5 15.22 -14.71 -8.36
CA GLN A 5 14.64 -14.48 -9.69
C GLN A 5 13.64 -13.33 -9.71
N PHE A 6 12.78 -13.24 -8.69
CA PHE A 6 11.81 -12.14 -8.54
C PHE A 6 12.53 -10.79 -8.45
N TYR A 7 13.51 -10.64 -7.55
CA TYR A 7 14.22 -9.37 -7.40
C TYR A 7 15.03 -9.00 -8.65
N ALA A 8 15.64 -9.96 -9.33
CA ALA A 8 16.32 -9.71 -10.60
C ALA A 8 15.35 -9.22 -11.69
N GLN A 9 14.13 -9.75 -11.72
CA GLN A 9 13.09 -9.32 -12.65
C GLN A 9 12.56 -7.92 -12.31
N VAL A 10 12.39 -7.62 -11.02
CA VAL A 10 12.01 -6.29 -10.53
C VAL A 10 13.07 -5.25 -10.92
N GLU A 11 14.36 -5.58 -10.78
CA GLU A 11 15.46 -4.70 -11.17
C GLU A 11 15.50 -4.47 -12.70
N LYS A 12 15.30 -5.53 -13.50
CA LYS A 12 15.27 -5.44 -14.97
C LYS A 12 14.11 -4.59 -15.50
N SER A 13 12.97 -4.58 -14.82
CA SER A 13 11.77 -3.85 -15.25
C SER A 13 11.27 -2.86 -14.19
N ALA A 14 12.22 -2.15 -13.55
CA ALA A 14 11.96 -1.29 -12.40
C ALA A 14 10.81 -0.30 -12.59
N LYS A 15 10.75 0.38 -13.74
CA LYS A 15 9.68 1.34 -14.06
C LYS A 15 8.29 0.69 -14.09
N GLY A 16 8.18 -0.50 -14.68
CA GLY A 16 6.91 -1.23 -14.80
C GLY A 16 6.38 -1.67 -13.44
N PHE A 17 7.25 -2.25 -12.60
CA PHE A 17 6.90 -2.64 -11.24
C PHE A 17 6.58 -1.44 -10.35
N PHE A 18 7.27 -0.32 -10.53
CA PHE A 18 6.96 0.92 -9.80
C PHE A 18 5.57 1.46 -10.15
N ILE A 19 5.23 1.56 -11.44
CA ILE A 19 3.91 1.99 -11.90
C ILE A 19 2.83 1.02 -11.40
N PHE A 20 3.08 -0.29 -11.48
CA PHE A 20 2.17 -1.30 -10.98
C PHE A 20 1.89 -1.14 -9.47
N ALA A 21 2.94 -0.90 -8.67
CA ALA A 21 2.79 -0.64 -7.24
C ALA A 21 1.98 0.63 -6.95
N ILE A 22 2.21 1.72 -7.71
CA ILE A 22 1.42 2.95 -7.60
C ILE A 22 -0.06 2.67 -7.89
N ILE A 23 -0.37 1.96 -8.99
CA ILE A 23 -1.74 1.64 -9.37
C ILE A 23 -2.43 0.82 -8.28
N ILE A 24 -1.75 -0.19 -7.71
CA ILE A 24 -2.30 -0.98 -6.61
C ILE A 24 -2.61 -0.10 -5.40
N ILE A 25 -1.66 0.74 -4.96
CA ILE A 25 -1.90 1.61 -3.80
C ILE A 25 -3.09 2.52 -4.08
N LEU A 26 -3.14 3.17 -5.24
CA LEU A 26 -4.20 4.10 -5.61
C LEU A 26 -5.57 3.41 -5.63
N PHE A 27 -5.66 2.24 -6.27
CA PHE A 27 -6.92 1.50 -6.40
C PHE A 27 -7.40 0.93 -5.08
N PHE A 28 -6.52 0.24 -4.34
CA PHE A 28 -6.90 -0.38 -3.06
C PHE A 28 -7.16 0.67 -2.00
N SER A 29 -6.41 1.77 -1.92
CA SER A 29 -6.75 2.87 -0.99
C SER A 29 -8.10 3.52 -1.32
N GLY A 30 -8.46 3.67 -2.60
CA GLY A 30 -9.74 4.26 -2.98
C GLY A 30 -10.94 3.35 -2.71
N ILE A 31 -10.83 2.03 -2.96
CA ILE A 31 -12.00 1.14 -3.00
C ILE A 31 -12.19 0.36 -1.70
N SER A 32 -11.11 0.04 -0.98
CA SER A 32 -11.20 -0.89 0.16
C SER A 32 -11.68 -0.24 1.46
N PHE A 33 -11.68 1.10 1.58
CA PHE A 33 -11.88 1.78 2.87
C PHE A 33 -13.20 1.42 3.59
N THR A 34 -14.29 1.23 2.84
CA THR A 34 -15.60 0.83 3.39
C THR A 34 -15.63 -0.62 3.87
N PHE A 35 -14.73 -1.47 3.34
CA PHE A 35 -14.70 -2.91 3.60
C PHE A 35 -13.66 -3.31 4.64
N VAL A 36 -12.68 -2.45 4.95
CA VAL A 36 -11.54 -2.82 5.82
C VAL A 36 -11.52 -2.14 7.18
N ILE A 37 -12.36 -1.13 7.42
CA ILE A 37 -12.45 -0.45 8.71
C ILE A 37 -13.49 -1.16 9.58
N PRO A 38 -13.08 -1.79 10.70
CA PRO A 38 -14.02 -2.43 11.61
C PRO A 38 -15.04 -1.41 12.16
N GLY A 39 -16.32 -1.77 12.13
CA GLY A 39 -17.41 -0.92 12.59
C GLY A 39 -18.07 -0.05 11.51
N LEU A 40 -17.55 -0.02 10.28
CA LEU A 40 -18.26 0.55 9.13
C LEU A 40 -19.24 -0.45 8.51
N LYS A 41 -20.34 0.08 7.96
CA LYS A 41 -21.32 -0.70 7.19
C LYS A 41 -20.66 -1.16 5.90
N GLY A 42 -20.44 -2.47 5.78
CA GLY A 42 -19.70 -3.07 4.65
C GLY A 42 -18.39 -3.73 5.04
N PHE A 43 -17.95 -3.62 6.31
CA PHE A 43 -16.76 -4.35 6.76
C PHE A 43 -16.86 -5.85 6.48
N ASP A 44 -15.80 -6.38 5.89
CA ASP A 44 -15.68 -7.78 5.57
C ASP A 44 -14.23 -8.24 5.75
N LEU A 45 -14.07 -9.33 6.52
CA LEU A 45 -12.77 -9.83 6.92
C LEU A 45 -11.98 -10.39 5.73
N PHE A 46 -12.66 -10.94 4.73
CA PHE A 46 -12.01 -11.41 3.50
C PHE A 46 -11.44 -10.22 2.71
N PHE A 47 -12.20 -9.12 2.55
CA PHE A 47 -11.70 -7.91 1.89
C PHE A 47 -10.54 -7.24 2.66
N MET A 48 -10.56 -7.28 3.99
CA MET A 48 -9.44 -6.82 4.82
C MET A 48 -8.17 -7.63 4.57
N ILE A 49 -8.25 -8.97 4.61
CA ILE A 49 -7.10 -9.84 4.36
C ILE A 49 -6.57 -9.65 2.94
N LEU A 50 -7.46 -9.57 1.94
CA LEU A 50 -7.07 -9.32 0.55
C LEU A 50 -6.32 -8.00 0.40
N THR A 51 -6.79 -6.94 1.05
CA THR A 51 -6.16 -5.62 1.01
C THR A 51 -4.77 -5.65 1.65
N LEU A 52 -4.63 -6.29 2.82
CA LEU A 52 -3.33 -6.49 3.48
C LEU A 52 -2.36 -7.27 2.60
N PHE A 53 -2.84 -8.32 1.92
CA PHE A 53 -2.03 -9.10 1.00
C PHE A 53 -1.52 -8.27 -0.18
N MET A 54 -2.35 -7.39 -0.74
CA MET A 54 -1.94 -6.50 -1.83
C MET A 54 -0.92 -5.45 -1.36
N TYR A 55 -1.07 -4.91 -0.15
CA TYR A 55 -0.06 -4.04 0.46
C TYR A 55 1.25 -4.75 0.76
N PHE A 56 1.20 -6.02 1.16
CA PHE A 56 2.39 -6.86 1.31
C PHE A 56 3.11 -7.07 -0.03
N MET A 57 2.38 -7.33 -1.11
CA MET A 57 2.96 -7.44 -2.46
C MET A 57 3.65 -6.14 -2.89
N VAL A 58 3.01 -4.99 -2.67
CA VAL A 58 3.60 -3.67 -2.93
C VAL A 58 4.87 -3.44 -2.13
N ALA A 59 4.86 -3.79 -0.83
CA ALA A 59 6.04 -3.66 0.01
C ALA A 59 7.21 -4.51 -0.50
N ASN A 60 6.95 -5.73 -0.99
CA ASN A 60 7.98 -6.58 -1.60
C ASN A 60 8.58 -5.95 -2.86
N ILE A 61 7.76 -5.35 -3.71
CA ILE A 61 8.22 -4.61 -4.89
C ILE A 61 9.14 -3.45 -4.46
N PHE A 62 8.73 -2.68 -3.44
CA PHE A 62 9.55 -1.57 -2.94
C PHE A 62 10.87 -2.01 -2.32
N VAL A 63 10.94 -3.16 -1.65
CA VAL A 63 12.22 -3.73 -1.20
C VAL A 63 13.14 -4.01 -2.39
N GLY A 64 12.59 -4.52 -3.49
CA GLY A 64 13.36 -4.75 -4.72
C GLY A 64 13.85 -3.46 -5.39
N LEU A 65 13.02 -2.41 -5.39
CA LEU A 65 13.30 -1.15 -6.10
C LEU A 65 14.14 -0.16 -5.29
N PHE A 66 13.89 -0.06 -3.99
CA PHE A 66 14.43 0.99 -3.12
C PHE A 66 15.03 0.36 -1.87
N LYS A 67 16.30 -0.03 -1.93
CA LYS A 67 17.03 -0.54 -0.76
C LYS A 67 17.24 0.58 0.27
N GLU A 68 16.81 0.34 1.51
CA GLU A 68 17.02 1.20 2.69
C GLU A 68 16.48 2.64 2.61
N ARG A 69 15.55 2.95 1.69
CA ARG A 69 14.95 4.29 1.54
C ARG A 69 13.58 4.41 2.20
N LEU A 70 13.52 4.15 3.51
CA LEU A 70 12.27 4.13 4.28
C LEU A 70 11.49 5.45 4.18
N TRP A 71 12.16 6.59 4.33
CA TRP A 71 11.53 7.91 4.22
C TRP A 71 10.89 8.17 2.86
N PHE A 72 11.53 7.72 1.78
CA PHE A 72 11.02 7.89 0.42
C PHE A 72 9.73 7.07 0.21
N ILE A 73 9.71 5.84 0.73
CA ILE A 73 8.54 4.96 0.64
C ILE A 73 7.38 5.50 1.44
N LEU A 74 7.65 6.01 2.65
CA LEU A 74 6.65 6.66 3.48
C LEU A 74 5.98 7.82 2.73
N MET A 75 6.77 8.69 2.11
CA MET A 75 6.24 9.84 1.37
C MET A 75 5.45 9.43 0.13
N ILE A 76 5.92 8.47 -0.65
CA ILE A 76 5.19 7.98 -1.83
C ILE A 76 3.89 7.30 -1.43
N CYS A 77 3.91 6.43 -0.42
CA CYS A 77 2.70 5.76 0.05
C CYS A 77 1.69 6.80 0.54
N LEU A 78 2.12 7.79 1.31
CA LEU A 78 1.24 8.83 1.80
C LEU A 78 0.60 9.62 0.65
N LEU A 79 1.40 10.05 -0.32
CA LEU A 79 0.90 10.77 -1.49
C LEU A 79 -0.09 9.93 -2.30
N VAL A 80 0.29 8.69 -2.65
CA VAL A 80 -0.52 7.84 -3.53
C VAL A 80 -1.79 7.34 -2.83
N SER A 81 -1.74 7.01 -1.53
CA SER A 81 -2.92 6.64 -0.76
C SER A 81 -3.87 7.81 -0.57
N SER A 82 -3.34 9.02 -0.36
CA SER A 82 -4.18 10.22 -0.29
C SER A 82 -4.83 10.53 -1.64
N LEU A 83 -4.10 10.34 -2.75
CA LEU A 83 -4.65 10.48 -4.11
C LEU A 83 -5.72 9.43 -4.40
N GLY A 84 -5.55 8.17 -3.98
CA GLY A 84 -6.56 7.14 -4.17
C GLY A 84 -7.86 7.44 -3.42
N MET A 85 -7.74 7.98 -2.20
CA MET A 85 -8.91 8.41 -1.43
C MET A 85 -9.56 9.67 -2.03
N GLY A 86 -8.76 10.66 -2.45
CA GLY A 86 -9.27 11.85 -3.14
C GLY A 86 -9.94 11.52 -4.47
N TRP A 87 -9.41 10.55 -5.21
CA TRP A 87 -10.01 10.02 -6.44
C TRP A 87 -11.38 9.39 -6.17
N ARG A 88 -11.51 8.59 -5.11
CA ARG A 88 -12.81 8.01 -4.73
C ARG A 88 -13.82 9.10 -4.38
N LEU A 89 -13.44 10.07 -3.55
CA LEU A 89 -14.30 11.20 -3.22
C LEU A 89 -14.74 11.98 -4.45
N TRP A 90 -13.84 12.18 -5.42
CA TRP A 90 -14.17 12.85 -6.66
C TRP A 90 -15.24 12.08 -7.46
N LEU A 91 -15.10 10.76 -7.58
CA LEU A 91 -16.07 9.92 -8.30
C LEU A 91 -17.44 9.90 -7.64
N GLU A 92 -17.45 10.02 -6.32
CA GLU A 92 -18.64 9.97 -5.49
C GLU A 92 -19.21 11.36 -5.17
N TRP A 93 -18.59 12.42 -5.71
CA TRP A 93 -18.96 13.82 -5.45
C TRP A 93 -20.36 14.11 -6.01
N GLY A 94 -21.37 14.10 -5.13
CA GLY A 94 -22.78 14.35 -5.47
C GLY A 94 -23.74 13.24 -5.06
N GLU A 95 -23.25 12.09 -4.59
CA GLU A 95 -24.12 11.07 -3.99
C GLU A 95 -24.38 11.38 -2.50
N PHE A 96 -25.66 11.46 -2.11
CA PHE A 96 -26.10 11.75 -0.74
C PHE A 96 -25.60 10.73 0.32
N SER A 97 -25.11 9.55 -0.08
CA SER A 97 -24.56 8.54 0.84
C SER A 97 -23.15 8.87 1.38
N LEU A 98 -22.49 9.90 0.82
CA LEU A 98 -21.11 10.25 1.23
C LEU A 98 -21.02 11.01 2.53
N VAL A 99 -22.07 11.72 2.91
CA VAL A 99 -22.04 12.61 4.08
C VAL A 99 -21.90 11.81 5.39
N GLU A 100 -22.41 10.58 5.44
CA GLU A 100 -22.23 9.67 6.59
C GLU A 100 -20.82 9.03 6.65
N HIS A 101 -20.07 9.05 5.55
CA HIS A 101 -18.75 8.39 5.43
C HIS A 101 -17.59 9.38 5.24
N MET A 102 -17.88 10.67 5.04
CA MET A 102 -16.94 11.80 4.99
C MET A 102 -16.50 12.28 6.39
N ASN A 103 -16.38 11.39 7.38
CA ASN A 103 -15.78 11.79 8.65
C ASN A 103 -14.31 12.20 8.37
N PRO A 104 -13.90 13.46 8.66
CA PRO A 104 -12.54 13.93 8.43
C PRO A 104 -11.49 13.03 9.09
N THR A 105 -11.83 12.39 10.21
CA THR A 105 -10.99 11.42 10.89
C THR A 105 -10.70 10.20 10.04
N VAL A 106 -11.70 9.67 9.31
CA VAL A 106 -11.50 8.54 8.39
C VAL A 106 -10.74 9.00 7.15
N TYR A 107 -11.08 10.18 6.62
CA TYR A 107 -10.44 10.73 5.43
C TYR A 107 -8.95 10.98 5.59
N VAL A 108 -8.53 11.53 6.73
CA VAL A 108 -7.12 11.79 7.00
C VAL A 108 -6.44 10.56 7.61
N GLY A 109 -7.13 9.84 8.49
CA GLY A 109 -6.57 8.70 9.20
C GLY A 109 -6.30 7.50 8.30
N TYR A 110 -7.17 7.23 7.32
CA TYR A 110 -7.07 6.03 6.50
C TYR A 110 -5.81 5.99 5.61
N PRO A 111 -5.46 7.05 4.84
CA PRO A 111 -4.20 7.08 4.10
C PRO A 111 -2.97 6.96 4.99
N ILE A 112 -3.01 7.53 6.21
CA ILE A 112 -1.93 7.40 7.20
C ILE A 112 -1.78 5.94 7.63
N VAL A 113 -2.88 5.26 7.99
CA VAL A 113 -2.85 3.86 8.41
C VAL A 113 -2.32 2.96 7.29
N ILE A 114 -2.78 3.14 6.04
CA ILE A 114 -2.26 2.39 4.88
C ILE A 114 -0.75 2.61 4.73
N THR A 115 -0.31 3.86 4.81
CA THR A 115 1.10 4.23 4.71
C THR A 115 1.93 3.53 5.77
N LEU A 116 1.45 3.49 7.01
CA LEU A 116 2.13 2.81 8.12
C LEU A 116 2.19 1.29 7.90
N ILE A 117 1.11 0.68 7.39
CA ILE A 117 1.08 -0.76 7.08
C ILE A 117 2.11 -1.11 6.00
N ILE A 118 2.11 -0.41 4.87
CA ILE A 118 3.04 -0.66 3.76
C ILE A 118 4.49 -0.43 4.23
N THR A 119 4.74 0.66 4.95
CA THR A 119 6.07 1.00 5.46
C THR A 119 6.53 -0.01 6.51
N GLY A 120 5.64 -0.49 7.37
CA GLY A 120 5.90 -1.54 8.34
C GLY A 120 6.30 -2.86 7.68
N PHE A 121 5.54 -3.30 6.66
CA PHE A 121 5.91 -4.46 5.86
C PHE A 121 7.26 -4.26 5.16
N TYR A 122 7.46 -3.11 4.53
CA TYR A 122 8.74 -2.80 3.87
C TYR A 122 9.91 -2.88 4.84
N SER A 123 9.79 -2.27 6.03
CA SER A 123 10.85 -2.28 7.05
C SER A 123 11.15 -3.70 7.54
N PHE A 124 10.09 -4.49 7.82
CA PHE A 124 10.22 -5.87 8.23
C PHE A 124 10.93 -6.73 7.17
N ILE A 125 10.46 -6.68 5.92
CA ILE A 125 11.03 -7.45 4.81
C ILE A 125 12.48 -7.01 4.54
N SER A 126 12.74 -5.70 4.52
CA SER A 126 14.09 -5.16 4.29
C SER A 126 15.06 -5.57 5.39
N SER A 127 14.62 -5.65 6.65
CA SER A 127 15.46 -6.12 7.76
C SER A 127 15.82 -7.61 7.61
N VAL A 128 14.86 -8.45 7.23
CA VAL A 128 15.08 -9.89 6.99
C VAL A 128 16.01 -10.11 5.80
N TYR A 129 15.80 -9.37 4.71
CA TYR A 129 16.64 -9.46 3.52
C TYR A 129 18.08 -8.98 3.77
N GLY A 130 18.24 -7.83 4.43
CA GLY A 130 19.56 -7.29 4.79
C GLY A 130 20.36 -8.20 5.72
N LYS A 131 19.69 -8.93 6.63
CA LYS A 131 20.33 -9.99 7.43
C LYS A 131 20.82 -11.13 6.55
N LYS A 132 20.00 -11.67 5.64
CA LYS A 132 20.40 -12.78 4.76
C LYS A 132 21.62 -12.44 3.90
N THR A 133 21.68 -11.24 3.32
CA THR A 133 22.82 -10.84 2.48
C THR A 133 24.14 -10.70 3.25
N LYS A 134 24.06 -10.39 4.56
CA LYS A 134 25.24 -10.26 5.43
C LYS A 134 25.77 -11.61 5.94
N PHE A 135 24.94 -12.65 5.93
CA PHE A 135 25.35 -14.02 6.25
C PHE A 135 25.86 -14.80 5.02
N GLU A 136 25.56 -14.34 3.80
CA GLU A 136 26.05 -14.93 2.53
C GLU A 136 27.33 -14.27 1.98
N SER A 137 27.89 -13.24 2.65
CA SER A 137 29.15 -12.55 2.28
C SER A 137 30.32 -12.96 3.16
#